data_AF-A0A832XYI7-F1
#
_entry.id   AF-A0A832XYI7-F1
#
_cell.length_a   1.000
_cell.length_b   1.000
_cell.length_c   1.000
_cell.angle_alpha   90.00
_cell.angle_beta   90.00
_cell.angle_gamma   90.00
#
_symmetry.space_group_name_H-M   'P 1'
#
loop_
_entity.id
_entity.type
_entity.pdbx_description
1 polymer ?
#
loop_
_entity_poly.entity_id
_entity_poly.type
_entity_poly.pdbx_seq_one_letter_code
_entity_poly.pdbx_strand_id
1 'polypeptide(L)'
;PGGGELQRHTDQVDPDAGVQDRKLMRFHFPIVTNKDVIFNQWDWHGGLVEAHMRVGSCWYLDVRKPHRALNDGIEMRTHLVVDVEANDEVRALIC
;
A
#
# COMPACT_ATOMS: atom_id res chain seq x y z
N PRO A 1 6.29 13.17 -6.29
CA PRO A 1 6.38 14.65 -6.32
C PRO A 1 5.20 15.25 -5.56
N GLY A 2 5.29 16.53 -5.15
CA GLY A 2 4.16 17.25 -4.56
C GLY A 2 3.01 17.41 -5.56
N GLY A 3 1.77 17.41 -5.06
CA GLY A 3 0.55 17.41 -5.88
C GLY A 3 0.35 16.14 -6.71
N GLY A 4 1.08 15.06 -6.39
CA GLY A 4 1.06 13.81 -7.13
C GLY A 4 -0.08 12.90 -6.70
N GLU A 5 -0.83 12.37 -7.67
CA GLU A 5 -1.86 11.36 -7.43
C GLU A 5 -1.56 10.10 -8.24
N LEU A 6 -1.60 8.96 -7.57
CA LEU A 6 -1.82 7.67 -8.23
C LEU A 6 -3.31 7.35 -8.07
N GLN A 7 -4.06 7.50 -9.16
CA GLN A 7 -5.51 7.36 -9.20
C GLN A 7 -5.95 5.97 -8.75
N ARG A 8 -7.25 5.84 -8.45
CA ARG A 8 -7.84 4.56 -8.04
C ARG A 8 -7.57 3.48 -9.08
N HIS A 9 -6.86 2.43 -8.69
CA HIS A 9 -6.52 1.29 -9.54
C HIS A 9 -6.40 0.01 -8.72
N THR A 10 -6.26 -1.11 -9.41
CA THR A 10 -5.83 -2.39 -8.88
C THR A 10 -4.58 -2.80 -9.66
N ASP A 11 -3.67 -3.53 -9.04
CA ASP A 11 -2.48 -4.08 -9.72
C ASP A 11 -2.87 -5.35 -10.50
N GLN A 12 -3.91 -5.24 -11.33
CA GLN A 12 -4.58 -6.37 -12.00
C GLN A 12 -3.67 -7.17 -12.94
N VAL A 13 -2.55 -6.59 -13.36
CA VAL A 13 -1.56 -7.22 -14.25
C VAL A 13 -0.51 -8.03 -13.50
N ASP A 14 -0.54 -8.03 -12.16
CA ASP A 14 0.33 -8.84 -11.32
C ASP A 14 -0.40 -10.13 -10.89
N PRO A 15 -0.20 -11.26 -11.61
CA PRO A 15 -0.86 -12.52 -11.27
C PRO A 15 -0.35 -13.12 -9.96
N ASP A 16 0.77 -12.62 -9.42
CA ASP A 16 1.39 -13.14 -8.22
C ASP A 16 1.04 -12.33 -6.98
N ALA A 17 0.38 -11.19 -7.10
CA ALA A 17 -0.16 -10.46 -5.96
C ALA A 17 -1.12 -11.33 -5.13
N GLY A 18 -0.91 -11.41 -3.81
CA GLY A 18 -1.82 -12.12 -2.91
C GLY A 18 -1.20 -12.56 -1.59
N VAL A 19 -2.02 -13.22 -0.77
CA VAL A 19 -1.65 -13.71 0.58
C VAL A 19 -1.58 -15.24 0.68
N GLN A 20 -1.94 -15.94 -0.40
CA GLN A 20 -1.82 -17.40 -0.47
C GLN A 20 -0.36 -17.80 -0.61
N ASP A 21 0.00 -19.02 -0.22
CA ASP A 21 1.38 -19.49 -0.31
C ASP A 21 1.96 -19.26 -1.71
N ARG A 22 3.22 -18.81 -1.75
CA ARG A 22 3.97 -18.48 -2.96
C ARG A 22 3.47 -17.25 -3.72
N LYS A 23 2.44 -16.57 -3.25
CA LYS A 23 2.03 -15.24 -3.75
C LYS A 23 2.82 -14.13 -3.08
N LEU A 24 2.81 -12.94 -3.65
CA LEU A 24 3.58 -11.80 -3.21
C LEU A 24 2.72 -10.84 -2.39
N MET A 25 3.14 -10.62 -1.15
CA MET A 25 2.59 -9.61 -0.26
C MET A 25 3.43 -8.32 -0.37
N ARG A 26 2.78 -7.21 -0.72
CA ARG A 26 3.42 -5.91 -0.86
C ARG A 26 3.42 -5.13 0.45
N PHE A 27 4.62 -4.81 0.92
CA PHE A 27 4.84 -3.99 2.11
C PHE A 27 5.39 -2.62 1.73
N HIS A 28 4.86 -1.60 2.38
CA HIS A 28 5.27 -0.21 2.25
C HIS A 28 5.97 0.26 3.54
N PHE A 29 7.17 0.81 3.37
CA PHE A 29 7.94 1.47 4.41
C PHE A 29 8.13 2.94 4.03
N PRO A 30 7.39 3.87 4.66
CA PRO A 30 7.54 5.30 4.37
C PRO A 30 8.93 5.79 4.82
N ILE A 31 9.72 6.29 3.87
CA ILE A 31 11.04 6.88 4.13
C ILE A 31 10.92 8.40 4.21
N VAL A 32 10.13 8.99 3.31
CA VAL A 32 9.76 10.41 3.30
C VAL A 32 8.26 10.50 3.03
N THR A 33 7.52 11.20 3.89
CA THR A 33 6.08 11.46 3.77
C THR A 33 5.73 12.77 4.47
N ASN A 34 4.51 13.26 4.27
CA ASN A 34 3.98 14.44 4.94
C ASN A 34 2.51 14.22 5.31
N LYS A 35 1.96 15.08 6.18
CA LYS A 35 0.59 14.96 6.70
C LYS A 35 -0.52 14.96 5.64
N ASP A 36 -0.22 15.47 4.45
CA ASP A 36 -1.13 15.59 3.31
C ASP A 36 -1.01 14.39 2.34
N VAL A 37 -0.22 13.37 2.71
CA VAL A 37 -0.16 12.06 2.02
C VAL A 37 -1.21 11.13 2.60
N ILE A 38 -2.13 10.69 1.75
CA ILE A 38 -3.24 9.82 2.12
C ILE A 38 -3.29 8.60 1.20
N PHE A 39 -3.40 7.43 1.81
CA PHE A 39 -3.65 6.16 1.13
C PHE A 39 -5.09 5.75 1.35
N ASN A 40 -5.76 5.34 0.28
CA ASN A 40 -7.12 4.83 0.32
C ASN A 40 -7.13 3.39 -0.20
N GLN A 41 -7.84 2.50 0.47
CA GLN A 41 -8.13 1.16 -0.02
C GLN A 41 -9.62 0.86 0.15
N TRP A 42 -10.22 0.30 -0.89
CA TRP A 42 -11.59 -0.18 -0.85
C TRP A 42 -11.61 -1.69 -0.63
N ASP A 43 -12.48 -2.17 0.23
CA ASP A 43 -12.75 -3.61 0.37
C ASP A 43 -13.67 -4.14 -0.76
N TRP A 44 -13.96 -5.44 -0.73
CA TRP A 44 -14.83 -6.10 -1.73
C TRP A 44 -16.31 -5.67 -1.66
N HIS A 45 -16.72 -5.06 -0.56
CA HIS A 45 -18.06 -4.50 -0.35
C HIS A 45 -18.12 -2.99 -0.63
N GLY A 46 -17.00 -2.38 -1.04
CA GLY A 46 -16.89 -0.96 -1.31
C GLY A 46 -16.63 -0.09 -0.06
N GLY A 47 -16.39 -0.69 1.10
CA GLY A 47 -15.96 0.01 2.31
C GLY A 47 -14.60 0.66 2.09
N LEU A 48 -14.47 1.94 2.47
CA LEU A 48 -13.24 2.71 2.31
C LEU A 48 -12.45 2.75 3.62
N VAL A 49 -11.18 2.38 3.55
CA VAL A 49 -10.18 2.65 4.59
C VAL A 49 -9.27 3.76 4.09
N GLU A 50 -9.06 4.76 4.94
CA GLU A 50 -8.14 5.86 4.70
C GLU A 50 -7.06 5.89 5.78
N ALA A 51 -5.80 6.02 5.36
CA ALA A 51 -4.67 6.02 6.27
C ALA A 51 -3.54 6.95 5.82
N HIS A 52 -2.94 7.62 6.79
CA HIS A 52 -1.64 8.28 6.64
C HIS A 52 -0.53 7.35 7.16
N MET A 53 0.32 6.87 6.25
CA MET A 53 1.45 5.99 6.59
C MET A 53 2.64 6.83 7.09
N ARG A 54 2.97 6.75 8.38
CA ARG A 54 4.04 7.55 9.02
C ARG A 54 5.44 6.97 8.78
N VAL A 55 6.48 7.83 8.80
CA VAL A 55 7.87 7.37 8.75
C VAL A 55 8.16 6.36 9.87
N GLY A 56 8.90 5.29 9.54
CA GLY A 56 9.28 4.24 10.49
C GLY A 56 8.21 3.19 10.77
N SER A 57 7.09 3.21 10.04
CA SER A 57 6.06 2.18 10.11
C SER A 57 6.16 1.20 8.93
N CYS A 58 5.58 0.01 9.10
CA CYS A 58 5.41 -1.00 8.05
C CYS A 58 3.92 -1.16 7.78
N TRP A 59 3.53 -1.11 6.51
CA TRP A 59 2.14 -1.26 6.09
C TRP A 59 2.02 -2.34 5.04
N TYR A 60 1.04 -3.22 5.22
CA TYR A 60 0.61 -4.12 4.17
C TYR A 60 -0.50 -3.47 3.34
N LEU A 61 -0.39 -3.57 2.01
CA LEU A 61 -1.41 -3.12 1.07
C LEU A 61 -1.82 -4.29 0.18
N ASP A 62 -3.09 -4.71 0.28
CA ASP A 62 -3.66 -5.69 -0.64
C ASP A 62 -3.91 -5.06 -2.02
N VAL A 63 -2.91 -5.09 -2.90
CA VAL A 63 -2.95 -4.44 -4.23
C VAL A 63 -3.93 -5.07 -5.21
N ARG A 64 -4.50 -6.24 -4.89
CA ARG A 64 -5.61 -6.86 -5.64
C ARG A 64 -6.91 -6.06 -5.48
N LYS A 65 -7.02 -5.28 -4.40
CA LYS A 65 -8.16 -4.42 -4.11
C LYS A 65 -7.93 -3.00 -4.65
N PRO A 66 -9.00 -2.28 -5.02
CA PRO A 66 -8.86 -0.92 -5.51
C PRO A 66 -8.20 -0.05 -4.45
N HIS A 67 -7.20 0.73 -4.85
CA HIS A 67 -6.47 1.62 -3.96
C HIS A 67 -6.00 2.89 -4.68
N ARG A 68 -5.74 3.93 -3.91
CA ARG A 68 -5.29 5.25 -4.38
C ARG A 68 -4.21 5.77 -3.44
N ALA A 69 -3.26 6.52 -3.98
CA ALA A 69 -2.28 7.24 -3.18
C ALA A 69 -2.27 8.72 -3.60
N LEU A 70 -2.65 9.59 -2.69
CA LEU A 70 -2.71 11.04 -2.89
C LEU A 70 -1.58 11.70 -2.10
N ASN A 71 -0.85 12.61 -2.72
CA ASN A 71 0.07 13.53 -2.05
C ASN A 71 -0.36 14.95 -2.38
N ASP A 72 -1.28 15.51 -1.59
CA ASP A 72 -1.83 16.85 -1.81
C ASP A 72 -0.90 17.96 -1.28
N GLY A 73 0.18 17.57 -0.60
CA GLY A 73 1.24 18.48 -0.18
C GLY A 73 2.21 18.84 -1.30
N ILE A 74 3.07 19.81 -1.03
CA ILE A 74 4.15 20.23 -1.96
C ILE A 74 5.45 19.44 -1.77
N GLU A 75 5.54 18.68 -0.68
CA GLU A 75 6.72 17.93 -0.30
C GLU A 75 6.81 16.58 -1.03
N MET A 76 8.01 16.03 -1.06
CA MET A 76 8.26 14.72 -1.66
C MET A 76 7.65 13.59 -0.82
N ARG A 77 7.27 12.51 -1.51
CA ARG A 77 6.86 11.24 -0.90
C ARG A 77 7.66 10.11 -1.51
N THR A 78 8.31 9.33 -0.67
CA THR A 78 9.16 8.20 -1.06
C THR A 78 8.93 7.06 -0.08
N HIS A 79 8.47 5.92 -0.61
CA HIS A 79 8.30 4.68 0.16
C HIS A 79 9.25 3.64 -0.43
N LEU A 80 9.92 2.88 0.45
CA LEU A 80 10.49 1.60 0.06
C LEU A 80 9.35 0.59 -0.02
N VAL A 81 9.21 -0.04 -1.18
CA VAL A 81 8.18 -1.05 -1.44
C VAL A 81 8.88 -2.39 -1.62
N VAL A 82 8.45 -3.39 -0.86
CA VAL A 82 9.05 -4.73 -0.87
C VAL A 82 7.94 -5.75 -1.07
N ASP A 83 8.08 -6.56 -2.12
CA ASP A 83 7.23 -7.72 -2.35
C ASP A 83 7.90 -8.95 -1.74
N VAL A 84 7.20 -9.64 -0.84
CA VAL A 84 7.70 -10.80 -0.11
C VAL A 84 6.81 -12.00 -0.41
N GLU A 85 7.42 -13.16 -0.67
CA GLU A 85 6.68 -14.40 -0.83
C GLU A 85 5.91 -14.75 0.45
N ALA A 86 4.60 -14.94 0.32
CA ALA A 86 3.70 -15.23 1.40
C ALA A 86 3.90 -16.66 1.90
N ASN A 87 4.04 -16.76 3.21
CA ASN A 87 4.06 -17.98 4.00
C ASN A 87 3.48 -17.66 5.39
N ASP A 88 3.48 -18.62 6.31
CA ASP A 88 2.92 -18.43 7.65
C ASP A 88 3.63 -17.33 8.44
N GLU A 89 4.96 -17.23 8.35
CA GLU A 89 5.76 -16.22 9.06
C GLU A 89 5.47 -14.81 8.55
N VAL A 90 5.35 -14.64 7.22
CA VAL A 90 5.06 -13.33 6.60
C VAL A 90 3.63 -12.90 6.89
N ARG A 91 2.66 -13.82 6.87
CA ARG A 91 1.28 -13.53 7.27
C ARG A 91 1.17 -13.13 8.75
N ALA A 92 1.99 -13.71 9.62
CA ALA A 92 2.00 -13.34 11.03
C ALA A 92 2.45 -11.88 11.30
N LEU A 93 3.07 -11.20 10.32
CA LEU A 93 3.45 -9.78 10.45
C LEU A 93 2.27 -8.81 10.42
N ILE A 94 1.10 -9.25 9.96
CA ILE A 94 -0.10 -8.41 9.79
C ILE A 94 -1.26 -8.81 10.70
N CYS A 95 -1.05 -9.77 11.60
CA CYS A 95 -2.04 -10.31 12.54
C CYS A 95 -1.90 -9.71 13.94
#